data_AF-A0AAV0ZA84-F1
#
_entry.id   AF-A0AAV0ZA84-F1
#
_cell.length_a   1.000
_cell.length_b   1.000
_cell.length_c   1.000
_cell.angle_alpha   90.00
_cell.angle_beta   90.00
_cell.angle_gamma   90.00
#
_symmetry.space_group_name_H-M   'P 1'
#
loop_
_entity.id
_entity.type
_entity.pdbx_description
1 polymer ?
#
loop_
_entity_poly.entity_id
_entity_poly.type
_entity_poly.pdbx_seq_one_letter_code
_entity_poly.pdbx_strand_id
1 'polypeptide(L)'
;MVKLFWVSIVIALVFIKLVDAYHINETELSILEAHEGYSFSSNLVNQPRMVGITFIQSAAAKGAVCLDGTLPAYHFDRGYGSGANSWIVNLEGGAWCNNVRTCVYRKTTRRGSSNFMEKAIPFTGIMSNNPRENPDFFNWNRVKIRYCDGASFTGDSENRVIPGNLILNMLLHHLSPNSFHMGRTLLHHTIICNNERALNVECTSE
;
A
#
# COMPACT_ATOMS: atom_id res chain seq x y z
N MET A 1 53.88 32.58 -37.09
CA MET A 1 52.94 33.38 -36.27
C MET A 1 51.50 33.46 -36.80
N VAL A 2 51.19 33.08 -38.05
CA VAL A 2 49.82 33.21 -38.60
C VAL A 2 48.88 32.05 -38.21
N LYS A 3 49.39 30.81 -38.04
CA LYS A 3 48.54 29.63 -37.77
C LYS A 3 47.85 29.62 -36.38
N LEU A 4 48.47 30.15 -35.32
CA LEU A 4 47.83 30.22 -34.00
C LEU A 4 46.73 31.30 -33.92
N PHE A 5 46.83 32.34 -34.74
CA PHE A 5 45.86 33.43 -34.78
C PHE A 5 44.52 32.95 -35.35
N TRP A 6 44.55 32.15 -36.41
CA TRP A 6 43.34 31.56 -37.01
C TRP A 6 42.65 30.53 -36.10
N VAL A 7 43.41 29.75 -35.34
CA VAL A 7 42.84 28.79 -34.36
C VAL A 7 42.10 29.53 -33.23
N SER A 8 42.64 30.65 -32.77
CA SER A 8 42.02 31.46 -31.72
C SER A 8 40.71 32.11 -32.18
N ILE A 9 40.63 32.53 -33.45
CA ILE A 9 39.41 33.07 -34.06
C ILE A 9 38.33 31.99 -34.17
N VAL A 10 38.68 30.78 -34.58
CA VAL A 10 37.71 29.67 -34.70
C VAL A 10 37.15 29.29 -33.33
N ILE A 11 37.98 29.23 -32.29
CA ILE A 11 37.54 28.94 -30.92
C ILE A 11 36.60 30.05 -30.42
N ALA A 12 36.95 31.31 -30.62
CA ALA A 12 36.09 32.44 -30.22
C ALA A 12 34.72 32.41 -30.94
N LEU A 13 34.68 32.08 -32.22
CA LEU A 13 33.43 31.97 -32.98
C LEU A 13 32.56 30.79 -32.51
N VAL A 14 33.18 29.66 -32.12
CA VAL A 14 32.48 28.52 -31.51
C VAL A 14 31.90 28.89 -30.15
N PHE A 15 32.64 29.66 -29.33
CA PHE A 15 32.13 30.16 -28.05
C PHE A 15 30.99 31.17 -28.22
N ILE A 16 31.06 32.08 -29.19
CA ILE A 16 29.95 33.01 -29.49
C ILE A 16 28.69 32.23 -29.91
N LYS A 17 28.84 31.22 -30.78
CA LYS A 17 27.74 30.33 -31.18
C LYS A 17 27.16 29.52 -30.00
N LEU A 18 28.00 29.14 -29.02
CA LEU A 18 27.58 28.42 -27.82
C LEU A 18 26.83 29.33 -26.83
N VAL A 19 27.22 30.61 -26.75
CA VAL A 19 26.57 31.62 -25.91
C VAL A 19 25.22 32.05 -26.53
N ASP A 20 25.13 32.18 -27.85
CA ASP A 20 23.85 32.43 -28.56
C ASP A 20 22.87 31.25 -28.41
N ALA A 21 23.37 30.02 -28.26
CA ALA A 21 22.56 28.83 -27.99
C ALA A 21 22.06 28.76 -26.53
N TYR A 22 22.61 29.57 -25.62
CA TYR A 22 22.28 29.60 -24.19
C TYR A 22 21.67 30.94 -23.76
N HIS A 23 20.94 31.60 -24.67
CA HIS A 23 20.08 32.72 -24.29
C HIS A 23 18.67 32.21 -24.00
N ILE A 24 18.45 31.75 -22.77
CA ILE A 24 17.10 31.46 -22.28
C ILE A 24 16.41 32.82 -22.09
N ASN A 25 15.39 33.11 -22.90
CA ASN A 25 14.64 34.37 -22.81
C ASN A 25 13.85 34.43 -21.50
N GLU A 26 13.93 35.56 -20.76
CA GLU A 26 13.21 35.80 -19.50
C GLU A 26 11.69 35.60 -19.61
N THR A 27 11.12 35.71 -20.81
CA THR A 27 9.69 35.45 -21.07
C THR A 27 9.29 33.99 -20.82
N GLU A 28 10.18 33.01 -21.04
CA GLU A 28 9.91 31.59 -20.75
C GLU A 28 9.93 31.30 -19.24
N LEU A 29 10.75 32.04 -18.47
CA LEU A 29 10.80 31.92 -17.02
C LEU A 29 9.54 32.52 -16.36
N SER A 30 9.01 33.60 -16.93
CA SER A 30 7.75 34.20 -16.48
C SER A 30 6.52 33.30 -16.71
N ILE A 31 6.56 32.42 -17.72
CA ILE A 31 5.48 31.44 -17.98
C ILE A 31 5.54 30.29 -16.95
N LEU A 32 6.73 29.88 -16.52
CA LEU A 32 6.89 28.89 -15.44
C LEU A 32 6.40 29.42 -14.09
N GLU A 33 6.71 30.68 -13.74
CA GLU A 33 6.21 31.30 -12.51
C GLU A 33 4.69 31.55 -12.55
N ALA A 34 4.12 31.85 -13.73
CA ALA A 34 2.67 31.99 -13.90
C ALA A 34 1.91 30.64 -13.81
N HIS A 35 2.58 29.52 -14.12
CA HIS A 35 2.01 28.17 -13.98
C HIS A 35 2.04 27.63 -12.53
N GLU A 36 2.83 28.22 -11.62
CA GLU A 36 2.78 27.92 -10.19
C GLU A 36 1.59 28.60 -9.48
N GLY A 37 0.95 29.59 -10.11
CA GLY A 37 -0.20 30.32 -9.55
C GLY A 37 -1.59 29.71 -9.82
N TYR A 38 -1.71 28.66 -10.66
CA TYR A 38 -3.02 28.11 -11.08
C TYR A 38 -3.11 26.57 -11.14
N SER A 39 -2.26 25.82 -10.43
CA SER A 39 -2.40 24.34 -10.34
C SER A 39 -2.52 23.79 -8.91
N PHE A 40 -3.05 24.58 -7.98
CA PHE A 40 -3.35 24.13 -6.61
C PHE A 40 -4.58 23.20 -6.49
N SER A 41 -5.12 22.62 -7.59
CA SER A 41 -6.34 21.81 -7.53
C SER A 41 -6.41 20.60 -8.47
N SER A 42 -5.28 20.04 -8.92
CA SER A 42 -5.30 18.77 -9.70
C SER A 42 -4.39 17.67 -9.13
N ASN A 43 -3.41 17.99 -8.28
CA ASN A 43 -2.49 16.99 -7.73
C ASN A 43 -2.96 16.31 -6.43
N LEU A 44 -4.00 16.81 -5.76
CA LEU A 44 -4.56 16.12 -4.59
C LEU A 44 -5.49 14.95 -4.96
N VAL A 45 -5.96 14.88 -6.21
CA VAL A 45 -6.89 13.84 -6.69
C VAL A 45 -6.18 12.56 -7.14
N ASN A 46 -4.87 12.62 -7.42
CA ASN A 46 -4.10 11.50 -7.98
C ASN A 46 -3.04 10.92 -7.04
N GLN A 47 -2.88 11.44 -5.82
CA GLN A 47 -1.97 10.83 -4.85
C GLN A 47 -2.69 9.70 -4.11
N PRO A 48 -2.14 8.47 -4.09
CA PRO A 48 -2.78 7.36 -3.42
C PRO A 48 -2.87 7.65 -1.92
N ARG A 49 -4.05 7.40 -1.35
CA ARG A 49 -4.29 7.70 0.06
C ARG A 49 -3.37 6.84 0.95
N MET A 50 -2.54 7.51 1.73
CA MET A 50 -1.70 6.86 2.73
C MET A 50 -2.54 6.51 3.96
N VAL A 51 -2.57 5.23 4.31
CA VAL A 51 -3.37 4.72 5.43
C VAL A 51 -2.43 4.27 6.55
N GLY A 52 -2.63 4.80 7.75
CA GLY A 52 -1.83 4.48 8.93
C GLY A 52 -2.03 3.05 9.44
N ILE A 53 -1.01 2.53 10.11
CA ILE A 53 -1.05 1.21 10.75
C ILE A 53 -1.74 1.27 12.12
N THR A 54 -2.53 0.25 12.44
CA THR A 54 -3.19 0.07 13.73
C THR A 54 -2.79 -1.29 14.31
N PHE A 55 -2.39 -1.32 15.57
CA PHE A 55 -1.99 -2.54 16.29
C PHE A 55 -3.14 -3.05 17.16
N ILE A 56 -3.34 -4.37 17.19
CA ILE A 56 -4.38 -4.99 18.01
C ILE A 56 -3.87 -5.18 19.44
N GLN A 57 -4.17 -4.24 20.32
CA GLN A 57 -3.68 -4.30 21.70
C GLN A 57 -4.17 -5.56 22.47
N SER A 58 -5.39 -6.01 22.20
CA SER A 58 -5.97 -7.19 22.87
C SER A 58 -5.41 -8.53 22.40
N ALA A 59 -4.58 -8.56 21.35
CA ALA A 59 -4.14 -9.81 20.73
C ALA A 59 -3.11 -10.56 21.58
N ALA A 60 -2.21 -9.84 22.25
CA ALA A 60 -1.21 -10.43 23.15
C ALA A 60 -1.84 -11.22 24.30
N ALA A 61 -2.90 -10.70 24.91
CA ALA A 61 -3.62 -11.37 26.01
C ALA A 61 -4.22 -12.73 25.61
N LYS A 62 -4.42 -12.94 24.30
CA LYS A 62 -4.97 -14.18 23.74
C LYS A 62 -3.93 -15.00 22.98
N GLY A 63 -2.64 -14.65 23.07
CA GLY A 63 -1.55 -15.36 22.38
C GLY A 63 -1.50 -15.16 20.86
N ALA A 64 -2.29 -14.23 20.31
CA ALA A 64 -2.29 -13.89 18.89
C ALA A 64 -1.20 -12.87 18.58
N VAL A 65 0.02 -13.35 18.38
CA VAL A 65 1.21 -12.52 18.14
C VAL A 65 1.92 -12.92 16.86
N CYS A 66 2.68 -11.99 16.27
CA CYS A 66 3.57 -12.28 15.15
C CYS A 66 4.64 -13.31 15.53
N LEU A 67 5.39 -13.82 14.54
CA LEU A 67 6.45 -14.82 14.78
C LEU A 67 7.50 -14.39 15.83
N ASP A 68 7.78 -13.10 15.96
CA ASP A 68 8.71 -12.54 16.94
C ASP A 68 8.06 -12.15 18.28
N GLY A 69 6.74 -12.32 18.42
CA GLY A 69 5.99 -11.95 19.62
C GLY A 69 5.39 -10.55 19.60
N THR A 70 5.64 -9.75 18.55
CA THR A 70 5.02 -8.42 18.42
C THR A 70 3.53 -8.50 18.11
N LEU A 71 2.83 -7.38 18.32
CA LEU A 71 1.40 -7.30 18.05
C LEU A 71 1.11 -7.35 16.55
N PRO A 72 0.10 -8.13 16.10
CA PRO A 72 -0.40 -8.06 14.75
C PRO A 72 -1.02 -6.68 14.46
N ALA A 73 -1.07 -6.34 13.18
CA ALA A 73 -1.48 -5.02 12.74
C ALA A 73 -2.27 -5.03 11.43
N TYR A 74 -2.99 -3.95 11.19
CA TYR A 74 -3.76 -3.73 9.97
C TYR A 74 -3.77 -2.24 9.61
N HIS A 75 -4.11 -1.93 8.36
CA HIS A 75 -4.41 -0.58 7.91
C HIS A 75 -5.91 -0.51 7.62
N PHE A 76 -6.56 0.56 8.05
CA PHE A 76 -7.99 0.71 7.89
C PHE A 76 -8.34 2.08 7.34
N ASP A 77 -9.07 2.07 6.23
CA ASP A 77 -9.71 3.23 5.66
C ASP A 77 -11.24 3.07 5.72
N ARG A 78 -11.90 4.05 6.33
CA ARG A 78 -13.33 4.01 6.62
C ARG A 78 -14.14 4.32 5.36
N GLY A 79 -15.15 3.48 5.11
CA GLY A 79 -16.12 3.68 4.03
C GLY A 79 -17.12 4.79 4.34
N TYR A 80 -17.85 5.23 3.31
CA TYR A 80 -18.82 6.31 3.41
C TYR A 80 -19.98 6.14 2.41
N GLY A 81 -21.09 6.84 2.66
CA GLY A 81 -22.28 6.78 1.81
C GLY A 81 -22.83 5.35 1.68
N SER A 82 -23.12 4.91 0.46
CA SER A 82 -23.63 3.57 0.19
C SER A 82 -22.65 2.44 0.53
N GLY A 83 -21.34 2.71 0.53
CA GLY A 83 -20.31 1.75 0.88
C GLY A 83 -20.00 1.66 2.39
N ALA A 84 -20.66 2.46 3.23
CA ALA A 84 -20.37 2.53 4.66
C ALA A 84 -20.59 1.20 5.41
N ASN A 85 -21.41 0.30 4.87
CA ASN A 85 -21.68 -1.03 5.44
C ASN A 85 -21.05 -2.18 4.63
N SER A 86 -20.31 -1.86 3.57
CA SER A 86 -19.64 -2.84 2.71
C SER A 86 -18.15 -2.86 3.02
N TRP A 87 -17.49 -4.01 2.82
CA TRP A 87 -16.13 -4.24 3.29
C TRP A 87 -15.26 -4.90 2.24
N ILE A 88 -14.02 -4.44 2.12
CA ILE A 88 -12.92 -5.16 1.49
C ILE A 88 -11.91 -5.48 2.57
N VAL A 89 -11.61 -6.77 2.75
CA VAL A 89 -10.55 -7.25 3.63
C VAL A 89 -9.47 -7.88 2.75
N ASN A 90 -8.38 -7.15 2.55
CA ASN A 90 -7.21 -7.61 1.82
C ASN A 90 -6.22 -8.26 2.79
N LEU A 91 -5.88 -9.51 2.52
CA LEU A 91 -4.83 -10.23 3.24
C LEU A 91 -3.48 -9.99 2.54
N GLU A 92 -2.52 -9.42 3.26
CA GLU A 92 -1.17 -9.26 2.71
C GLU A 92 -0.55 -10.64 2.40
N GLY A 93 -0.04 -10.81 1.18
CA GLY A 93 0.71 -12.01 0.81
C GLY A 93 2.15 -11.99 1.33
N GLY A 94 2.84 -13.12 1.28
CA GLY A 94 4.27 -13.12 1.61
C GLY A 94 4.96 -14.46 1.78
N ALA A 95 4.45 -15.52 1.13
CA ALA A 95 4.85 -16.91 1.28
C ALA A 95 4.84 -17.40 2.75
N TRP A 96 5.16 -18.65 3.01
CA TRP A 96 5.27 -19.19 4.38
C TRP A 96 6.71 -19.56 4.71
N CYS A 97 7.01 -19.82 5.99
CA CYS A 97 8.21 -20.58 6.36
C CYS A 97 7.85 -22.06 6.52
N ASN A 98 8.76 -22.93 6.12
CA ASN A 98 8.57 -24.38 6.10
C ASN A 98 9.47 -25.13 7.09
N ASN A 99 10.34 -24.44 7.83
CA ASN A 99 11.16 -25.03 8.88
C ASN A 99 11.59 -23.96 9.91
N VAL A 100 12.10 -24.41 11.06
CA VAL A 100 12.49 -23.53 12.17
C VAL A 100 13.49 -22.46 11.72
N ARG A 101 14.49 -22.83 10.91
CA ARG A 101 15.52 -21.90 10.43
C ARG A 101 14.91 -20.79 9.56
N THR A 102 14.03 -21.13 8.63
CA THR A 102 13.37 -20.14 7.76
C THR A 102 12.39 -19.28 8.55
N CYS A 103 11.71 -19.81 9.57
CA CYS A 103 10.85 -19.02 10.44
C CYS A 103 11.65 -18.06 11.32
N VAL A 104 12.78 -18.49 11.91
CA VAL A 104 13.66 -17.62 12.72
C VAL A 104 14.20 -16.47 11.90
N TYR A 105 14.65 -16.73 10.66
CA TYR A 105 15.08 -15.66 9.75
C TYR A 105 13.94 -14.67 9.45
N ARG A 106 12.72 -15.14 9.23
CA ARG A 106 11.58 -14.26 8.93
C ARG A 106 11.19 -13.33 10.09
N LYS A 107 11.46 -13.71 11.34
CA LYS A 107 11.20 -12.86 12.53
C LYS A 107 11.88 -11.50 12.42
N THR A 108 13.02 -11.41 11.74
CA THR A 108 13.77 -10.16 11.57
C THR A 108 13.33 -9.35 10.34
N THR A 109 12.13 -9.60 9.81
CA THR A 109 11.59 -8.96 8.61
C THR A 109 10.18 -8.44 8.86
N ARG A 110 9.68 -7.56 7.97
CA ARG A 110 8.30 -7.07 8.00
C ARG A 110 7.22 -8.16 7.91
N ARG A 111 7.59 -9.37 7.49
CA ARG A 111 6.69 -10.53 7.35
C ARG A 111 6.73 -11.51 8.54
N GLY A 112 7.45 -11.17 9.60
CA GLY A 112 7.48 -11.93 10.84
C GLY A 112 7.45 -11.06 12.10
N SER A 113 7.48 -9.74 11.94
CA SER A 113 7.49 -8.77 13.04
C SER A 113 6.88 -7.44 12.59
N SER A 114 6.02 -6.89 13.45
CA SER A 114 5.37 -5.61 13.21
C SER A 114 6.27 -4.40 13.47
N ASN A 115 7.44 -4.61 14.09
CA ASN A 115 8.45 -3.58 14.26
C ASN A 115 9.02 -3.10 12.92
N PHE A 116 9.15 -4.00 11.94
CA PHE A 116 9.69 -3.70 10.61
C PHE A 116 8.61 -3.35 9.58
N MET A 117 7.34 -3.25 9.98
CA MET A 117 6.26 -2.85 9.08
C MET A 117 6.25 -1.34 8.84
N GLU A 118 5.95 -0.96 7.61
CA GLU A 118 5.68 0.41 7.19
C GLU A 118 4.52 0.99 8.00
N LYS A 119 4.71 2.18 8.57
CA LYS A 119 3.72 2.83 9.44
C LYS A 119 2.55 3.43 8.68
N ALA A 120 2.73 3.69 7.40
CA ALA A 120 1.67 4.06 6.47
C ALA A 120 1.96 3.42 5.12
N ILE A 121 0.92 2.98 4.42
CA ILE A 121 1.03 2.41 3.07
C ILE A 121 0.00 3.07 2.14
N PRO A 122 0.31 3.21 0.85
CA PRO A 122 -0.68 3.66 -0.12
C PRO A 122 -1.70 2.57 -0.37
N PHE A 123 -2.97 2.95 -0.41
CA PHE A 123 -4.04 2.10 -0.89
C PHE A 123 -4.26 2.37 -2.39
N THR A 124 -4.10 1.32 -3.21
CA THR A 124 -4.16 1.36 -4.68
C THR A 124 -5.00 0.18 -5.22
N GLY A 125 -5.28 0.17 -6.52
CA GLY A 125 -6.12 -0.82 -7.19
C GLY A 125 -7.50 -0.92 -6.54
N ILE A 126 -7.94 -2.14 -6.25
CA ILE A 126 -9.22 -2.42 -5.54
C ILE A 126 -9.29 -1.78 -4.14
N MET A 127 -8.14 -1.40 -3.56
CA MET A 127 -8.10 -0.71 -2.26
C MET A 127 -8.13 0.83 -2.40
N SER A 128 -8.03 1.37 -3.62
CA SER A 128 -8.02 2.81 -3.85
C SER A 128 -9.33 3.47 -3.46
N ASN A 129 -9.26 4.71 -2.97
CA ASN A 129 -10.43 5.55 -2.75
C ASN A 129 -10.74 6.45 -3.97
N ASN A 130 -9.97 6.33 -5.05
CA ASN A 130 -10.20 7.07 -6.28
C ASN A 130 -11.21 6.31 -7.17
N PRO A 131 -12.40 6.88 -7.47
CA PRO A 131 -13.39 6.22 -8.33
C PRO A 131 -12.89 5.91 -9.75
N ARG A 132 -11.84 6.57 -10.23
CA ARG A 132 -11.25 6.26 -11.55
C ARG A 132 -10.44 4.96 -11.54
N GLU A 133 -9.84 4.64 -10.40
CA GLU A 133 -9.02 3.44 -10.20
C GLU A 133 -9.85 2.29 -9.63
N ASN A 134 -10.83 2.61 -8.79
CA ASN A 134 -11.72 1.68 -8.10
C ASN A 134 -13.19 2.09 -8.27
N PRO A 135 -13.77 1.98 -9.48
CA PRO A 135 -15.12 2.49 -9.76
C PRO A 135 -16.21 1.83 -8.91
N ASP A 136 -16.02 0.58 -8.52
CA ASP A 136 -17.04 -0.21 -7.83
C ASP A 136 -16.98 -0.11 -6.30
N PHE A 137 -15.79 0.08 -5.72
CA PHE A 137 -15.58 -0.07 -4.28
C PHE A 137 -14.87 1.12 -3.60
N PHE A 138 -14.68 2.24 -4.31
CA PHE A 138 -13.95 3.41 -3.78
C PHE A 138 -14.52 4.00 -2.49
N ASN A 139 -15.80 3.74 -2.16
CA ASN A 139 -16.45 4.23 -0.94
C ASN A 139 -16.70 3.13 0.11
N TRP A 140 -16.20 1.91 -0.09
CA TRP A 140 -16.34 0.80 0.87
C TRP A 140 -15.39 0.97 2.06
N ASN A 141 -15.65 0.25 3.16
CA ASN A 141 -14.63 0.07 4.20
C ASN A 141 -13.50 -0.80 3.63
N ARG A 142 -12.26 -0.35 3.77
CA ARG A 142 -11.10 -1.05 3.20
C ARG A 142 -10.09 -1.33 4.28
N VAL A 143 -9.80 -2.59 4.48
CA VAL A 143 -8.86 -3.08 5.49
C VAL A 143 -7.76 -3.87 4.80
N LYS A 144 -6.51 -3.56 5.10
CA LYS A 144 -5.37 -4.40 4.73
C LYS A 144 -4.75 -5.00 5.98
N ILE A 145 -4.91 -6.31 6.13
CA ILE A 145 -4.34 -7.08 7.22
C ILE A 145 -2.87 -7.35 6.92
N ARG A 146 -1.98 -6.98 7.85
CA ARG A 146 -0.53 -7.16 7.68
C ARG A 146 -0.13 -8.58 8.04
N TYR A 147 0.72 -9.17 7.20
CA TYR A 147 1.11 -10.56 7.31
C TYR A 147 2.33 -10.73 8.19
N CYS A 148 2.23 -11.50 9.28
CA CYS A 148 3.33 -11.71 10.20
C CYS A 148 3.37 -13.07 10.91
N ASP A 149 2.45 -13.98 10.59
CA ASP A 149 2.34 -15.31 11.20
C ASP A 149 3.25 -16.33 10.49
N GLY A 150 3.52 -16.15 9.20
CA GLY A 150 4.38 -17.05 8.44
C GLY A 150 3.74 -18.39 8.07
N ALA A 151 2.43 -18.56 8.27
CA ALA A 151 1.65 -19.74 7.89
C ALA A 151 0.45 -19.39 6.98
N SER A 152 0.55 -18.32 6.21
CA SER A 152 -0.51 -17.90 5.28
C SER A 152 -1.88 -17.74 5.95
N PHE A 153 -1.92 -17.24 7.20
CA PHE A 153 -3.13 -17.11 8.02
C PHE A 153 -3.82 -18.43 8.39
N THR A 154 -3.17 -19.58 8.17
CA THR A 154 -3.76 -20.90 8.45
C THR A 154 -3.34 -21.51 9.78
N GLY A 155 -2.38 -20.90 10.48
CA GLY A 155 -1.87 -21.45 11.73
C GLY A 155 -2.94 -21.49 12.83
N ASP A 156 -3.28 -22.68 13.31
CA ASP A 156 -3.90 -22.85 14.61
C ASP A 156 -2.81 -23.27 15.61
N SER A 157 -2.87 -22.77 16.84
CA SER A 157 -2.01 -23.33 17.87
C SER A 157 -2.67 -23.23 19.22
N GLU A 158 -3.22 -24.34 19.70
CA GLU A 158 -3.35 -24.60 21.15
C GLU A 158 -1.98 -24.89 21.79
N ASN A 159 -0.98 -25.28 20.98
CA ASN A 159 0.40 -25.42 21.43
C ASN A 159 1.35 -24.76 20.43
N ARG A 160 1.83 -23.57 20.81
CA ARG A 160 2.97 -22.80 20.25
C ARG A 160 3.46 -23.29 18.88
N VAL A 161 3.17 -22.50 17.84
CA VAL A 161 4.22 -21.93 16.97
C VAL A 161 3.66 -20.94 15.94
N ILE A 162 2.38 -20.98 15.53
CA ILE A 162 1.84 -19.95 14.61
C ILE A 162 0.33 -19.67 14.84
N PRO A 163 -0.07 -18.49 15.35
CA PRO A 163 -1.47 -18.18 15.64
C PRO A 163 -2.22 -17.54 14.43
N GLY A 164 -1.89 -17.90 13.20
CA GLY A 164 -2.39 -17.23 11.98
C GLY A 164 -3.92 -17.08 11.90
N ASN A 165 -4.66 -18.16 12.14
CA ASN A 165 -6.12 -18.19 12.17
C ASN A 165 -6.67 -17.35 13.33
N LEU A 166 -5.97 -17.37 14.47
CA LEU A 166 -6.37 -16.65 15.68
C LEU A 166 -6.18 -15.13 15.51
N ILE A 167 -5.10 -14.69 14.87
CA ILE A 167 -4.88 -13.28 14.49
C ILE A 167 -5.99 -12.80 13.57
N LEU A 168 -6.28 -13.58 12.52
CA LEU A 168 -7.32 -13.23 11.56
C LEU A 168 -8.69 -13.11 12.21
N ASN A 169 -9.11 -14.09 13.03
CA ASN A 169 -10.39 -14.04 13.72
C ASN A 169 -10.49 -12.85 14.68
N MET A 170 -9.42 -12.51 15.41
CA MET A 170 -9.42 -11.34 16.28
C MET A 170 -9.52 -10.02 15.53
N LEU A 171 -8.79 -9.89 14.42
CA LEU A 171 -8.89 -8.71 13.57
C LEU A 171 -10.32 -8.48 13.12
N LEU A 172 -10.98 -9.55 12.70
CA LEU A 172 -12.32 -9.44 12.14
C LEU A 172 -13.38 -9.17 13.20
N HIS A 173 -13.28 -9.80 14.37
CA HIS A 173 -14.11 -9.41 15.52
C HIS A 173 -13.87 -7.97 15.96
N HIS A 174 -12.66 -7.44 15.80
CA HIS A 174 -12.38 -6.04 16.11
C HIS A 174 -12.99 -5.08 15.08
N LEU A 175 -12.98 -5.45 13.80
CA LEU A 175 -13.46 -4.63 12.68
C LEU A 175 -14.98 -4.69 12.51
N SER A 176 -15.58 -5.86 12.68
CA SER A 176 -17.03 -6.10 12.63
C SER A 176 -17.45 -7.03 13.78
N PRO A 177 -17.61 -6.50 15.00
CA PRO A 177 -17.91 -7.30 16.19
C PRO A 177 -19.23 -8.07 16.12
N ASN A 178 -20.16 -7.65 15.24
CA ASN A 178 -21.48 -8.26 15.08
C ASN A 178 -21.55 -9.29 13.95
N SER A 179 -20.44 -9.60 13.30
CA SER A 179 -20.37 -10.53 12.16
C SER A 179 -19.57 -11.77 12.55
N PHE A 180 -20.11 -12.96 12.25
CA PHE A 180 -19.40 -14.20 12.48
C PHE A 180 -18.41 -14.45 11.35
N HIS A 181 -17.12 -14.48 11.67
CA HIS A 181 -16.05 -14.62 10.69
C HIS A 181 -15.25 -15.90 10.94
N MET A 182 -15.24 -16.82 9.98
CA MET A 182 -14.37 -18.01 10.00
C MET A 182 -13.17 -17.79 9.08
N GLY A 183 -11.95 -17.83 9.63
CA GLY A 183 -10.70 -17.50 8.94
C GLY A 183 -10.40 -18.25 7.63
N ARG A 184 -10.95 -19.46 7.42
CA ARG A 184 -10.78 -20.22 6.15
C ARG A 184 -11.72 -19.79 5.02
N THR A 185 -12.83 -19.12 5.33
CA THR A 185 -13.90 -18.78 4.36
C THR A 185 -13.80 -17.32 3.91
N LEU A 186 -12.85 -16.55 4.44
CA LEU A 186 -12.95 -15.09 4.40
C LEU A 186 -12.63 -14.43 3.06
N LEU A 187 -11.72 -14.99 2.26
CA LEU A 187 -11.41 -14.46 0.92
C LEU A 187 -12.70 -14.42 0.08
N HIS A 188 -13.47 -15.51 0.10
CA HIS A 188 -14.79 -15.54 -0.52
C HIS A 188 -15.82 -14.70 0.25
N HIS A 189 -15.89 -14.81 1.58
CA HIS A 189 -17.00 -14.22 2.35
C HIS A 189 -17.03 -12.68 2.30
N THR A 190 -15.87 -12.02 2.31
CA THR A 190 -15.82 -10.54 2.37
C THR A 190 -16.25 -9.88 1.07
N ILE A 191 -16.06 -10.55 -0.07
CA ILE A 191 -16.44 -10.08 -1.40
C ILE A 191 -17.90 -10.43 -1.72
N ILE A 192 -18.40 -11.52 -1.12
CA ILE A 192 -19.70 -12.13 -1.45
C ILE A 192 -20.85 -11.59 -0.60
N CYS A 193 -20.61 -10.93 0.53
CA CYS A 193 -21.71 -10.30 1.29
C CYS A 193 -22.30 -9.10 0.52
N ASN A 194 -23.38 -9.38 -0.23
CA ASN A 194 -24.32 -8.42 -0.81
C ASN A 194 -23.88 -7.67 -2.08
N ASN A 195 -22.96 -8.23 -2.88
CA ASN A 195 -22.60 -7.64 -4.19
C ASN A 195 -22.26 -8.69 -5.26
N GLU A 196 -23.24 -9.07 -6.08
CA GLU A 196 -23.06 -10.00 -7.21
C GLU A 196 -22.02 -9.51 -8.25
N ARG A 197 -21.78 -8.19 -8.36
CA ARG A 197 -20.78 -7.66 -9.30
C ARG A 197 -19.35 -7.97 -8.88
N ALA A 198 -19.10 -8.10 -7.58
CA ALA A 198 -17.76 -8.37 -7.07
C ALA A 198 -17.30 -9.80 -7.43
N LEU A 199 -18.25 -10.74 -7.52
CA LEU A 199 -18.02 -12.12 -7.99
C LEU A 199 -17.49 -12.14 -9.44
N ASN A 200 -18.07 -11.30 -10.31
CA ASN A 200 -17.70 -11.28 -11.72
C ASN A 200 -16.30 -10.70 -11.95
N VAL A 201 -15.83 -9.76 -11.13
CA VAL A 201 -14.49 -9.16 -11.29
C VAL A 201 -13.38 -10.12 -10.84
N GLU A 202 -13.61 -10.90 -9.76
CA GLU A 202 -12.63 -11.90 -9.28
C GLU A 202 -12.56 -13.16 -10.15
N CYS A 203 -13.68 -13.56 -10.77
CA CYS A 203 -13.72 -14.79 -11.59
C CYS A 203 -13.40 -14.56 -13.08
N THR A 204 -13.11 -13.33 -13.52
CA THR A 204 -12.77 -13.05 -14.94
C THR A 204 -11.27 -12.91 -15.24
N SER A 205 -10.39 -13.21 -14.28
CA SER A 205 -8.95 -13.37 -14.58
C SER A 205 -8.62 -14.85 -14.82
N GLU A 206 -9.12 -15.41 -15.91
CA GLU A 206 -8.60 -16.64 -16.53
C GLU A 206 -8.19 -16.34 -17.98
#